data_AF-A0A6A6YNF1-F1
#
_entry.id   AF-A0A6A6YNF1-F1
#
_cell.length_a   1.000
_cell.length_b   1.000
_cell.length_c   1.000
_cell.angle_alpha   90.00
_cell.angle_beta   90.00
_cell.angle_gamma   90.00
#
_symmetry.space_group_name_H-M   'P 1'
#
loop_
_entity.id
_entity.type
_entity.pdbx_description
1 polymer ?
#
loop_
_entity_poly.entity_id
_entity_poly.type
_entity_poly.pdbx_seq_one_letter_code
_entity_poly.pdbx_strand_id
1 'polypeptide(L)'
;MVHYITTHNATGAAIFSPKVPSQTPKIPIPIGEIQILSSTHSFPANLSTESDIEQYQQDRLQPFFAGLRRICPENGSATCMISMDAGAESTFHRTMTLETVVVIEGEMEMELDSGEKRLLKVGDSLVQRATAHKARNVTPNGGRAKWVAFIQSVEEPLRIGDKELGGEWAH
;
A
#
# COMPACT_ATOMS: atom_id res chain seq x y z
N MET A 1 16.94 1.69 0.31
CA MET A 1 16.55 0.61 -0.63
C MET A 1 16.82 1.12 -2.04
N VAL A 2 17.38 0.28 -2.90
CA VAL A 2 17.48 0.56 -4.34
C VAL A 2 16.28 -0.10 -5.02
N HIS A 3 15.65 0.62 -5.93
CA HIS A 3 14.44 0.21 -6.65
C HIS A 3 14.75 0.07 -8.14
N TYR A 4 14.43 -1.08 -8.72
CA TYR A 4 14.67 -1.39 -10.13
C TYR A 4 13.37 -1.79 -10.80
N ILE A 5 13.17 -1.33 -12.03
CA ILE A 5 12.01 -1.65 -12.86
C ILE A 5 12.51 -2.35 -14.12
N THR A 6 11.85 -3.43 -14.52
CA THR A 6 12.15 -4.16 -15.76
C THR A 6 11.20 -3.75 -16.88
N THR A 7 11.65 -3.86 -18.13
CA THR A 7 10.91 -3.57 -19.36
C THR A 7 11.47 -4.40 -20.52
N HIS A 8 11.03 -4.16 -21.75
CA HIS A 8 11.58 -4.79 -22.95
C HIS A 8 12.15 -3.74 -23.92
N ASN A 9 13.24 -4.07 -24.60
CA ASN A 9 13.77 -3.23 -25.70
C ASN A 9 13.01 -3.49 -27.02
N ALA A 10 13.40 -2.82 -28.10
CA ALA A 10 12.74 -2.94 -29.41
C ALA A 10 12.80 -4.35 -30.05
N THR A 11 13.69 -5.24 -29.57
CA THR A 11 13.76 -6.64 -30.03
C THR A 11 12.95 -7.59 -29.14
N GLY A 12 12.26 -7.07 -28.11
CA GLY A 12 11.53 -7.87 -27.13
C GLY A 12 12.42 -8.52 -26.07
N ALA A 13 13.69 -8.11 -25.91
CA ALA A 13 14.56 -8.63 -24.87
C ALA A 13 14.32 -7.88 -23.54
N ALA A 14 14.25 -8.63 -22.43
CA ALA A 14 14.09 -8.06 -21.09
C ALA A 14 15.32 -7.24 -20.68
N ILE A 15 15.08 -6.03 -20.17
CA ILE A 15 16.09 -5.07 -19.72
C ILE A 15 15.60 -4.32 -18.47
N PHE A 16 16.48 -3.55 -17.82
CA PHE A 16 16.07 -2.59 -16.78
C PHE A 16 15.68 -1.26 -17.42
N SER A 17 14.55 -0.69 -16.99
CA SER A 17 14.11 0.62 -17.44
C SER A 17 14.96 1.72 -16.76
N PRO A 18 15.57 2.64 -17.51
CA PRO A 18 16.32 3.75 -16.95
C PRO A 18 15.44 4.96 -16.59
N LYS A 19 14.12 4.87 -16.84
CA LYS A 19 13.19 6.01 -16.75
C LYS A 19 13.07 6.55 -15.32
N VAL A 20 13.09 5.69 -14.30
CA VAL A 20 12.87 6.11 -12.91
C VAL A 20 14.17 6.09 -12.11
N PRO A 21 14.51 7.15 -11.35
CA PRO A 21 15.63 7.10 -10.44
C PRO A 21 15.51 5.94 -9.44
N SER A 22 16.61 5.23 -9.22
CA SER A 22 16.61 4.02 -8.39
C SER A 22 16.36 4.27 -6.89
N GLN A 23 16.39 5.52 -6.45
CA GLN A 23 16.00 5.89 -5.08
C GLN A 23 14.51 6.24 -5.04
N THR A 24 13.73 5.49 -4.27
CA THR A 24 12.32 5.80 -3.98
C THR A 24 12.22 6.82 -2.85
N PRO A 25 11.49 7.94 -3.05
CA PRO A 25 11.24 8.91 -2.00
C PRO A 25 10.60 8.28 -0.77
N LYS A 26 10.95 8.81 0.40
CA LYS A 26 10.22 8.60 1.65
C LYS A 26 9.36 9.82 1.88
N ILE A 27 8.05 9.64 1.84
CA ILE A 27 7.11 10.74 1.94
C ILE A 27 6.55 10.74 3.36
N PRO A 28 6.70 11.82 4.13
CA PRO A 28 6.13 11.91 5.46
C PRO A 28 4.61 11.79 5.44
N ILE A 29 4.07 11.04 6.40
CA ILE A 29 2.64 10.91 6.73
C ILE A 29 2.47 11.05 8.24
N PRO A 30 1.26 11.30 8.77
CA PRO A 30 1.08 11.58 10.21
C PRO A 30 1.62 10.51 11.17
N ILE A 31 1.71 9.25 10.72
CA ILE A 31 2.16 8.11 11.52
C ILE A 31 3.62 7.69 11.25
N GLY A 32 4.31 8.36 10.32
CA GLY A 32 5.67 8.02 9.90
C GLY A 32 5.94 8.34 8.42
N GLU A 33 6.28 7.33 7.63
CA GLU A 33 6.68 7.51 6.22
C GLU A 33 6.02 6.46 5.30
N ILE A 34 5.68 6.86 4.07
CA ILE A 34 5.25 5.96 2.99
C ILE A 34 6.19 6.05 1.79
N GLN A 35 6.37 4.93 1.10
CA GLN A 35 7.09 4.82 -0.17
C GLN A 35 6.21 4.05 -1.17
N ILE A 36 5.82 4.66 -2.28
CA ILE A 36 5.15 3.93 -3.37
C ILE A 36 6.23 3.18 -4.16
N LEU A 37 6.10 1.86 -4.25
CA LEU A 37 7.03 0.97 -4.95
C LEU A 37 6.55 0.64 -6.37
N SER A 38 5.23 0.62 -6.60
CA SER A 38 4.66 0.51 -7.94
C SER A 38 3.23 1.02 -7.95
N SER A 39 2.73 1.41 -9.12
CA SER A 39 1.33 1.75 -9.34
C SER A 39 0.89 1.39 -10.75
N THR A 40 -0.37 0.99 -10.89
CA THR A 40 -1.07 0.86 -12.17
C THR A 40 -2.48 1.43 -12.00
N HIS A 41 -2.99 2.12 -13.00
CA HIS A 41 -4.31 2.78 -12.94
C HIS A 41 -5.42 1.97 -13.66
N SER A 42 -5.10 0.75 -14.06
CA SER A 42 -5.99 -0.17 -14.79
C SER A 42 -5.69 -1.62 -14.41
N PHE A 43 -6.72 -2.46 -14.32
CA PHE A 43 -6.58 -3.90 -14.14
C PHE A 43 -7.45 -4.67 -15.15
N PRO A 44 -6.90 -5.61 -15.94
CA PRO A 44 -5.47 -5.98 -16.04
C PRO A 44 -4.58 -4.83 -16.54
N ALA A 45 -3.32 -4.80 -16.10
CA ALA A 45 -2.35 -3.80 -16.55
C ALA A 45 -1.88 -4.08 -17.98
N ASN A 46 -1.72 -3.01 -18.79
CA ASN A 46 -1.08 -3.11 -20.10
C ASN A 46 0.42 -2.80 -20.00
N LEU A 47 1.25 -3.84 -20.10
CA LEU A 47 2.72 -3.74 -20.05
C LEU A 47 3.36 -3.78 -21.46
N SER A 48 2.56 -3.65 -22.51
CA SER A 48 3.06 -3.56 -23.90
C SER A 48 3.65 -2.17 -24.20
N THR A 49 3.33 -1.20 -23.35
CA THR A 49 3.86 0.16 -23.33
C THR A 49 4.48 0.42 -21.97
N GLU A 50 5.28 1.48 -21.83
CA GLU A 50 5.85 1.92 -20.55
C GLU A 50 5.03 3.05 -19.90
N SER A 51 3.74 3.15 -20.23
CA SER A 51 2.83 4.19 -19.73
C SER A 51 2.59 4.07 -18.22
N ASP A 52 2.62 2.86 -17.68
CA ASP A 52 2.57 2.59 -16.25
C ASP A 52 3.83 3.12 -15.54
N ILE A 53 5.02 2.95 -16.14
CA ILE A 53 6.28 3.48 -15.61
C ILE A 53 6.25 5.02 -15.59
N GLU A 54 5.78 5.64 -16.68
CA GLU A 54 5.63 7.09 -16.80
C GLU A 54 4.64 7.65 -15.78
N GLN A 55 3.52 6.96 -15.56
CA GLN A 55 2.56 7.34 -14.53
C GLN A 55 3.14 7.18 -13.12
N TYR A 56 3.81 6.06 -12.84
CA TYR A 56 4.47 5.80 -11.57
C TYR A 56 5.53 6.85 -11.22
N GLN A 57 6.23 7.42 -12.21
CA GLN A 57 7.19 8.51 -11.98
C GLN A 57 6.56 9.70 -11.24
N GLN A 58 5.28 9.98 -11.50
CA GLN A 58 4.54 11.06 -10.85
C GLN A 58 3.95 10.57 -9.52
N ASP A 59 3.32 9.40 -9.52
CA ASP A 59 2.63 8.86 -8.35
C ASP A 59 3.56 8.70 -7.15
N ARG A 60 4.81 8.25 -7.38
CA ARG A 60 5.83 8.03 -6.34
C ARG A 60 6.31 9.30 -5.63
N LEU A 61 5.87 10.47 -6.08
CA LEU A 61 6.19 11.76 -5.47
C LEU A 61 5.08 12.25 -4.53
N GLN A 62 3.94 11.56 -4.49
CA GLN A 62 2.79 11.90 -3.65
C GLN A 62 2.55 10.82 -2.60
N PRO A 63 2.13 11.19 -1.37
CA PRO A 63 1.87 10.19 -0.32
C PRO A 63 0.63 9.35 -0.62
N PHE A 64 -0.34 9.94 -1.35
CA PHE A 64 -1.64 9.33 -1.62
C PHE A 64 -2.10 9.62 -3.05
N PHE A 65 -2.80 8.65 -3.63
CA PHE A 65 -3.62 8.80 -4.83
C PHE A 65 -4.88 9.60 -4.54
N ALA A 66 -5.47 10.17 -5.60
CA ALA A 66 -6.78 10.81 -5.51
C ALA A 66 -7.87 9.79 -5.12
N GLY A 67 -8.93 10.28 -4.47
CA GLY A 67 -10.07 9.46 -4.05
C GLY A 67 -9.94 8.85 -2.65
N LEU A 68 -10.87 7.94 -2.31
CA LEU A 68 -10.99 7.37 -0.97
C LEU A 68 -10.07 6.17 -0.74
N ARG A 69 -9.59 5.53 -1.81
CA ARG A 69 -8.66 4.40 -1.73
C ARG A 69 -7.28 4.80 -1.25
N ARG A 70 -6.89 6.08 -1.41
CA ARG A 70 -5.67 6.77 -0.91
C ARG A 70 -4.34 6.10 -1.23
N ILE A 71 -4.12 4.85 -0.87
CA ILE A 71 -2.91 4.05 -1.10
C ILE A 71 -2.99 3.18 -2.36
N CYS A 72 -4.09 3.26 -3.12
CA CYS A 72 -4.29 2.56 -4.38
C CYS A 72 -5.01 3.45 -5.40
N PRO A 73 -4.65 3.41 -6.70
CA PRO A 73 -5.47 3.95 -7.78
C PRO A 73 -6.88 3.35 -7.82
N GLU A 74 -7.84 4.10 -8.36
CA GLU A 74 -9.26 3.73 -8.40
C GLU A 74 -9.53 2.40 -9.14
N ASN A 75 -8.87 2.18 -10.28
CA ASN A 75 -9.14 1.03 -11.17
C ASN A 75 -7.92 0.11 -11.36
N GLY A 76 -6.96 0.10 -10.43
CA GLY A 76 -5.74 -0.68 -10.61
C GLY A 76 -5.15 -1.21 -9.32
N SER A 77 -3.82 -1.11 -9.21
CA SER A 77 -3.06 -1.66 -8.09
C SER A 77 -1.92 -0.75 -7.69
N ALA A 78 -1.45 -0.92 -6.47
CA ALA A 78 -0.23 -0.30 -6.00
C ALA A 78 0.53 -1.26 -5.09
N THR A 79 1.84 -1.06 -4.97
CA THR A 79 2.61 -1.62 -3.88
C THR A 79 3.21 -0.46 -3.11
N CYS A 80 3.06 -0.44 -1.80
CA CYS A 80 3.71 0.56 -0.96
C CYS A 80 4.47 -0.09 0.19
N MET A 81 5.44 0.64 0.72
CA MET A 81 6.13 0.33 1.96
C MET A 81 5.81 1.43 2.95
N ILE A 82 5.36 1.05 4.15
CA ILE A 82 5.00 2.00 5.20
C ILE A 82 5.91 1.72 6.40
N SER A 83 6.43 2.79 7.01
CA SER A 83 7.21 2.76 8.24
C SER A 83 6.52 3.64 9.28
N MET A 84 6.06 3.04 10.36
CA MET A 84 5.47 3.76 11.49
C MET A 84 6.52 4.15 12.52
N ASP A 85 6.38 5.35 13.06
CA ASP A 85 7.20 5.84 14.16
C ASP A 85 6.83 5.13 15.48
N ALA A 86 7.72 5.22 16.46
CA ALA A 86 7.57 4.55 17.75
C ALA A 86 6.24 4.92 18.43
N GLY A 87 5.41 3.93 18.72
CA GLY A 87 4.12 4.12 19.40
C GLY A 87 3.03 4.81 18.56
N ALA A 88 3.30 5.13 17.29
CA ALA A 88 2.31 5.73 16.40
C ALA A 88 1.10 4.80 16.17
N GLU A 89 -0.06 5.38 15.88
CA GLU A 89 -1.30 4.67 15.57
C GLU A 89 -2.01 5.38 14.41
N SER A 90 -2.57 4.62 13.46
CA SER A 90 -3.42 5.16 12.40
C SER A 90 -4.85 5.43 12.91
N THR A 91 -5.57 6.31 12.25
CA THR A 91 -7.03 6.37 12.46
C THR A 91 -7.70 5.11 11.93
N PHE A 92 -8.89 4.79 12.45
CA PHE A 92 -9.73 3.76 11.87
C PHE A 92 -10.17 4.17 10.46
N HIS A 93 -10.06 3.26 9.51
CA HIS A 93 -10.48 3.49 8.14
C HIS A 93 -10.77 2.18 7.41
N ARG A 94 -11.57 2.27 6.34
CA ARG A 94 -11.80 1.22 5.36
C ARG A 94 -11.41 1.75 3.98
N THR A 95 -10.45 1.11 3.36
CA THR A 95 -10.13 1.28 1.94
C THR A 95 -10.83 0.20 1.14
N MET A 96 -11.38 0.56 -0.03
CA MET A 96 -11.99 -0.40 -0.96
C MET A 96 -10.90 -1.09 -1.78
N THR A 97 -10.08 -1.84 -1.05
CA THR A 97 -8.90 -2.54 -1.52
C THR A 97 -8.79 -3.94 -0.93
N LEU A 98 -8.13 -4.82 -1.68
CA LEU A 98 -7.58 -6.09 -1.20
C LEU A 98 -6.09 -5.87 -0.97
N GLU A 99 -5.61 -6.14 0.23
CA GLU A 99 -4.21 -5.89 0.61
C GLU A 99 -3.57 -7.17 1.14
N THR A 100 -2.41 -7.52 0.60
CA THR A 100 -1.50 -8.48 1.24
C THR A 100 -0.38 -7.70 1.90
N VAL A 101 -0.40 -7.65 3.23
CA VAL A 101 0.59 -6.98 4.07
C VAL A 101 1.62 -8.02 4.51
N VAL A 102 2.90 -7.68 4.43
CA VAL A 102 4.01 -8.49 4.96
C VAL A 102 4.88 -7.61 5.85
N VAL A 103 5.01 -7.98 7.12
CA VAL A 103 5.83 -7.23 8.08
C VAL A 103 7.30 -7.56 7.86
N ILE A 104 8.13 -6.52 7.72
CA ILE A 104 9.56 -6.64 7.43
C ILE A 104 10.46 -6.03 8.51
N GLU A 105 9.90 -5.26 9.45
CA GLU A 105 10.62 -4.69 10.59
C GLU A 105 9.65 -4.44 11.75
N GLY A 106 10.10 -4.67 12.98
CA GLY A 106 9.32 -4.36 14.19
C GLY A 106 8.09 -5.25 14.39
N GLU A 107 7.17 -4.73 15.20
CA GLU A 107 5.89 -5.37 15.54
C GLU A 107 4.73 -4.37 15.42
N MET A 108 3.63 -4.83 14.85
CA MET A 108 2.39 -4.07 14.63
C MET A 108 1.22 -4.79 15.29
N GLU A 109 0.39 -4.06 16.02
CA GLU A 109 -0.95 -4.52 16.39
C GLU A 109 -1.95 -4.02 15.33
N MET A 110 -2.71 -4.93 14.75
CA MET A 110 -3.86 -4.62 13.89
C MET A 110 -5.14 -4.81 14.68
N GLU A 111 -5.99 -3.78 14.74
CA GLU A 111 -7.30 -3.78 15.41
C GLU A 111 -8.42 -3.58 14.38
N LEU A 112 -9.45 -4.43 14.44
CA LEU A 112 -10.64 -4.36 13.59
C LEU A 112 -11.78 -3.62 14.29
N ASP A 113 -12.79 -3.19 13.52
CA ASP A 113 -13.99 -2.52 14.03
C ASP A 113 -14.84 -3.39 14.99
N SER A 114 -14.67 -4.71 14.96
CA SER A 114 -15.23 -5.65 15.94
C SER A 114 -14.55 -5.60 17.32
N GLY A 115 -13.41 -4.91 17.44
CA GLY A 115 -12.52 -4.92 18.60
C GLY A 115 -11.53 -6.07 18.62
N GLU A 116 -11.57 -6.99 17.64
CA GLU A 116 -10.56 -8.03 17.51
C GLU A 116 -9.18 -7.44 17.19
N LYS A 117 -8.14 -8.00 17.82
CA LYS A 117 -6.75 -7.59 17.61
C LYS A 117 -5.84 -8.75 17.29
N ARG A 118 -4.83 -8.52 16.45
CA ARG A 118 -3.72 -9.46 16.23
C ARG A 118 -2.40 -8.70 16.21
N LEU A 119 -1.40 -9.29 16.87
CA LEU A 119 -0.01 -8.86 16.78
C LEU A 119 0.62 -9.52 15.55
N LEU A 120 1.23 -8.71 14.70
CA LEU A 120 1.99 -9.11 13.52
C LEU A 120 3.47 -8.80 13.76
N LYS A 121 4.33 -9.79 13.52
CA LYS A 121 5.78 -9.71 13.68
C LYS A 121 6.46 -9.89 12.32
N VAL A 122 7.76 -9.61 12.28
CA VAL A 122 8.59 -9.80 11.08
C VAL A 122 8.38 -11.21 10.49
N GLY A 123 8.03 -11.26 9.21
CA GLY A 123 7.74 -12.49 8.48
C GLY A 123 6.24 -12.87 8.45
N ASP A 124 5.42 -12.29 9.32
CA ASP A 124 3.98 -12.50 9.29
C ASP A 124 3.34 -11.77 8.10
N SER A 125 2.25 -12.35 7.61
CA SER A 125 1.42 -11.75 6.57
C SER A 125 -0.03 -11.59 7.01
N LEU A 126 -0.68 -10.53 6.57
CA LEU A 126 -2.12 -10.29 6.73
C LEU A 126 -2.75 -10.06 5.36
N VAL A 127 -3.87 -10.74 5.09
CA VAL A 127 -4.73 -10.43 3.94
C VAL A 127 -5.92 -9.61 4.42
N GLN A 128 -5.91 -8.31 4.12
CA GLN A 128 -6.99 -7.38 4.46
C GLN A 128 -7.98 -7.30 3.30
N ARG A 129 -9.25 -7.59 3.57
CA ARG A 129 -10.31 -7.72 2.54
C ARG A 129 -11.33 -6.59 2.68
N ALA A 130 -10.91 -5.35 2.43
CA ALA A 130 -11.74 -4.14 2.62
C ALA A 130 -12.41 -4.08 4.02
N THR A 131 -11.67 -4.46 5.06
CA THR A 131 -12.13 -4.42 6.46
C THR A 131 -11.74 -3.08 7.09
N ALA A 132 -12.64 -2.51 7.91
CA ALA A 132 -12.28 -1.33 8.70
C ALA A 132 -11.25 -1.73 9.75
N HIS A 133 -10.16 -0.98 9.83
CA HIS A 133 -9.02 -1.34 10.67
C HIS A 133 -8.23 -0.10 11.11
N LYS A 134 -7.41 -0.29 12.14
CA LYS A 134 -6.31 0.60 12.48
C LYS A 134 -5.07 -0.21 12.83
N ALA A 135 -3.92 0.37 12.57
CA ALA A 135 -2.63 -0.21 12.89
C ALA A 135 -1.93 0.62 13.97
N ARG A 136 -1.28 -0.06 14.91
CA ARG A 136 -0.44 0.56 15.94
C ARG A 136 0.95 -0.06 15.94
N ASN A 137 1.98 0.77 15.96
CA ASN A 137 3.34 0.31 16.20
C ASN A 137 3.52 0.01 17.70
N VAL A 138 3.77 -1.27 18.01
CA VAL A 138 3.98 -1.77 19.38
C VAL A 138 5.38 -2.33 19.57
N THR A 139 6.31 -2.01 18.67
CA THR A 139 7.69 -2.47 18.72
C THR A 139 8.35 -2.08 20.05
N PRO A 140 8.96 -3.04 20.78
CA PRO A 140 9.61 -2.75 22.05
C PRO A 140 10.72 -1.70 21.93
N ASN A 141 11.03 -1.02 23.04
CA ASN A 141 12.15 -0.08 23.17
C ASN A 141 12.13 1.11 22.18
N GLY A 142 10.95 1.52 21.73
CA GLY A 142 10.80 2.65 20.81
C GLY A 142 11.27 2.34 19.38
N GLY A 143 11.20 1.07 18.97
CA GLY A 143 11.51 0.68 17.59
C GLY A 143 10.44 1.15 16.59
N ARG A 144 10.81 1.14 15.30
CA ARG A 144 9.87 1.38 14.18
C ARG A 144 9.24 0.05 13.76
N ALA A 145 8.02 0.12 13.23
CA ALA A 145 7.38 -0.99 12.52
C ALA A 145 7.35 -0.68 11.02
N LYS A 146 7.66 -1.66 10.18
CA LYS A 146 7.66 -1.49 8.72
C LYS A 146 7.07 -2.71 8.02
N TRP A 147 6.29 -2.47 6.99
CA TRP A 147 5.69 -3.50 6.17
C TRP A 147 5.63 -3.10 4.70
N VAL A 148 5.46 -4.10 3.84
CA VAL A 148 5.13 -3.93 2.41
C VAL A 148 3.67 -4.37 2.23
N ALA A 149 2.89 -3.57 1.52
CA ALA A 149 1.51 -3.89 1.16
C ALA A 149 1.39 -4.01 -0.36
N PHE A 150 0.88 -5.15 -0.83
CA PHE A 150 0.45 -5.36 -2.22
C PHE A 150 -1.06 -5.10 -2.29
N ILE A 151 -1.47 -4.11 -3.05
CA ILE A 151 -2.80 -3.51 -2.96
C ILE A 151 -3.47 -3.57 -4.32
N GLN A 152 -4.71 -4.04 -4.36
CA GLN A 152 -5.56 -4.02 -5.56
C GLN A 152 -6.89 -3.35 -5.22
N SER A 153 -7.42 -2.51 -6.11
CA SER A 153 -8.77 -1.98 -5.94
C SER A 153 -9.80 -3.10 -6.02
N VAL A 154 -10.83 -3.02 -5.18
CA VAL A 154 -11.97 -3.94 -5.25
C VAL A 154 -13.24 -3.21 -5.65
N GLU A 155 -14.23 -3.98 -6.07
CA GLU A 155 -15.58 -3.50 -6.36
C GLU A 155 -16.17 -2.74 -5.16
N GLU A 156 -16.88 -1.65 -5.45
CA GLU A 156 -17.52 -0.78 -4.47
C GLU A 156 -18.98 -0.51 -4.88
N PRO A 157 -19.95 -0.62 -3.96
CA PRO A 157 -19.79 -0.96 -2.54
C PRO A 157 -19.56 -2.46 -2.29
N LEU A 158 -18.95 -2.78 -1.14
CA LEU A 158 -18.87 -4.16 -0.65
C LEU A 158 -20.24 -4.54 -0.08
N ARG A 159 -20.79 -5.69 -0.51
CA ARG A 159 -22.10 -6.19 -0.07
C ARG A 159 -21.97 -7.39 0.84
N ILE A 160 -22.48 -7.29 2.06
CA ILE A 160 -22.51 -8.36 3.08
C ILE A 160 -23.96 -8.57 3.53
N GLY A 161 -24.63 -9.58 2.96
CA GLY A 161 -26.08 -9.71 3.10
C GLY A 161 -26.78 -8.46 2.57
N ASP A 162 -27.64 -7.85 3.37
CA ASP A 162 -28.38 -6.63 3.02
C ASP A 162 -27.61 -5.33 3.31
N LYS A 163 -26.34 -5.42 3.74
CA LYS A 163 -25.52 -4.24 4.07
C LYS A 163 -24.60 -3.86 2.91
N GLU A 164 -24.55 -2.56 2.61
CA GLU A 164 -23.55 -1.96 1.74
C GLU A 164 -22.49 -1.23 2.58
N LEU A 165 -21.22 -1.51 2.31
CA LEU A 165 -20.06 -0.91 2.97
C LEU A 165 -19.21 -0.20 1.92
N GLY A 166 -18.91 1.08 2.16
CA GLY A 166 -18.04 1.90 1.32
C GLY A 166 -16.72 2.23 1.99
N GLY A 167 -15.86 2.95 1.26
CA GLY A 167 -14.65 3.52 1.82
C GLY A 167 -14.97 4.56 2.91
N GLU A 168 -14.27 4.50 4.03
CA GLU A 168 -14.48 5.42 5.16
C GLU A 168 -13.16 5.76 5.84
N TRP A 169 -13.06 7.00 6.33
CA TRP A 169 -11.92 7.46 7.13
C TRP A 169 -12.48 8.14 8.36
N ALA A 170 -12.10 7.69 9.55
CA ALA A 170 -12.44 8.39 10.78
C ALA A 170 -11.84 9.80 10.74
N HIS A 171 -12.67 10.79 11.09
CA HIS A 171 -12.29 12.20 11.23
C HIS A 171 -11.43 12.43 12.48
#